data_AF-W5YL05-F1
#
_entry.id   AF-W5YL05-F1
#
_cell.length_a   1.000
_cell.length_b   1.000
_cell.length_c   1.000
_cell.angle_alpha   90.00
_cell.angle_beta   90.00
_cell.angle_gamma   90.00
#
_symmetry.space_group_name_H-M   'P 1'
#
loop_
_entity.id
_entity.type
_entity.pdbx_description
1 polymer ?
#
loop_
_entity_poly.entity_id
_entity_poly.type
_entity_poly.pdbx_seq_one_letter_code
_entity_poly.pdbx_strand_id
1 'polypeptide(L)'
;MPDPHPNPTTWFARFLLPILAIILALGSLPASAEALTESRIQSFIASLTAAEALEPELEALTDEMEADKEAPDFSRLFSDIVQQMKGRPVYSRLEDIAQDHGFSNMEEWSTTGDRIFRAWMAIELQEQNPQAQREIAEAMAEIENSPHMTETQKAQMRAMMEGAMGAMESAKNAPPADVEAIRPHLDELRAFSEAE
;
A
#
# COMPACT_ATOMS: atom_id res chain seq x y z
N MET A 1 23.58 -29.40 -73.95
CA MET A 1 24.20 -28.22 -73.31
C MET A 1 23.33 -27.89 -72.10
N PRO A 2 23.87 -27.91 -70.86
CA PRO A 2 23.12 -27.78 -69.59
C PRO A 2 22.80 -26.30 -69.29
N ASP A 3 21.79 -25.87 -68.53
CA ASP A 3 21.43 -26.02 -67.10
C ASP A 3 20.14 -25.15 -66.84
N PRO A 4 19.56 -24.99 -65.63
CA PRO A 4 19.27 -25.94 -64.55
C PRO A 4 17.81 -25.81 -64.03
N HIS A 5 17.32 -26.82 -63.30
CA HIS A 5 16.09 -26.72 -62.50
C HIS A 5 16.30 -25.86 -61.24
N PRO A 6 15.37 -24.95 -60.86
CA PRO A 6 15.39 -24.33 -59.54
C PRO A 6 14.74 -25.26 -58.49
N ASN A 7 15.43 -25.46 -57.37
CA ASN A 7 14.96 -26.18 -56.17
C ASN A 7 13.76 -25.47 -55.51
N PRO A 8 12.68 -26.18 -55.12
CA PRO A 8 11.45 -25.58 -54.58
C PRO A 8 11.46 -25.28 -53.07
N THR A 9 12.59 -25.42 -52.37
CA THR A 9 12.59 -25.51 -50.89
C THR A 9 12.77 -24.20 -50.12
N THR A 10 12.78 -23.02 -50.75
CA THR A 10 13.06 -21.74 -50.04
C THR A 10 11.88 -20.81 -49.84
N TRP A 11 10.65 -21.19 -50.23
CA TRP A 11 9.47 -20.31 -50.14
C TRP A 11 8.70 -20.36 -48.82
N PHE A 12 8.69 -21.50 -48.11
CA PHE A 12 7.86 -21.64 -46.91
C PHE A 12 8.43 -20.98 -45.65
N ALA A 13 9.72 -20.67 -45.62
CA ALA A 13 10.37 -20.07 -44.44
C ALA A 13 10.15 -18.55 -44.30
N ARG A 14 9.53 -17.87 -45.28
CA ARG A 14 9.42 -16.40 -45.30
C ARG A 14 8.15 -15.83 -44.66
N PHE A 15 7.17 -16.67 -44.32
CA PHE A 15 5.89 -16.21 -43.76
C PHE A 15 5.70 -16.48 -42.26
N LEU A 16 6.63 -17.19 -41.60
CA LEU A 16 6.59 -17.39 -40.14
C LEU A 16 7.20 -16.24 -39.33
N LEU A 17 8.09 -15.45 -39.93
CA LEU A 17 8.75 -14.32 -39.24
C LEU A 17 7.84 -13.11 -38.92
N PRO A 18 6.86 -12.69 -39.77
CA PRO A 18 6.07 -11.49 -39.46
C PRO A 18 4.98 -11.74 -38.40
N ILE A 19 4.53 -12.99 -38.22
CA ILE A 19 3.49 -13.33 -37.24
C ILE A 19 4.05 -13.33 -35.81
N LEU A 20 5.29 -13.80 -35.61
CA LEU A 20 5.97 -13.78 -34.32
C LEU A 20 6.28 -12.34 -33.84
N ALA A 21 6.57 -11.42 -34.79
CA ALA A 21 6.86 -10.02 -34.46
C ALA A 21 5.61 -9.24 -34.00
N ILE A 22 4.40 -9.62 -34.44
CA ILE A 22 3.15 -8.98 -34.03
C ILE A 22 2.72 -9.44 -32.63
N ILE A 23 2.97 -10.71 -32.26
CA ILE A 23 2.63 -11.24 -30.94
C ILE A 23 3.54 -10.66 -29.83
N LEU A 24 4.83 -10.38 -30.13
CA LEU A 24 5.73 -9.74 -29.17
C LEU A 24 5.43 -8.25 -28.92
N ALA A 25 4.66 -7.59 -29.79
CA ALA A 25 4.33 -6.16 -29.63
C ALA A 25 3.13 -5.91 -28.71
N LEU A 26 2.35 -6.94 -28.33
CA LEU A 26 1.23 -6.81 -27.38
C LEU A 26 1.66 -6.93 -25.90
N GLY A 27 2.92 -7.27 -25.62
CA GLY A 27 3.38 -7.68 -24.29
C GLY A 27 4.00 -6.59 -23.42
N SER A 28 3.75 -5.30 -23.66
CA SER A 28 4.28 -4.24 -22.80
C SER A 28 3.29 -3.09 -22.66
N LEU A 29 2.07 -3.42 -22.22
CA LEU A 29 1.33 -2.41 -21.45
C LEU A 29 2.21 -2.09 -20.23
N PRO A 30 2.45 -0.80 -19.92
CA PRO A 30 3.07 -0.46 -18.66
C PRO A 30 2.21 -1.09 -17.56
N ALA A 31 2.84 -1.87 -16.67
CA ALA A 31 2.26 -2.24 -15.40
C ALA A 31 2.08 -0.94 -14.59
N SER A 32 1.10 -0.15 -14.98
CA SER A 32 0.56 0.90 -14.14
C SER A 32 -0.02 0.14 -12.97
N ALA A 33 0.40 0.46 -11.75
CA ALA A 33 -0.26 -0.06 -10.55
C ALA A 33 -1.75 0.18 -10.75
N GLU A 34 -2.50 -0.89 -11.00
CA GLU A 34 -3.92 -0.79 -11.29
C GLU A 34 -4.54 -0.13 -10.08
N ALA A 35 -5.25 0.98 -10.31
CA ALA A 35 -5.89 1.72 -9.22
C ALA A 35 -6.75 0.76 -8.40
N LEU A 36 -6.84 0.99 -7.09
CA LEU A 36 -7.76 0.21 -6.26
C LEU A 36 -9.17 0.30 -6.86
N THR A 37 -9.73 -0.85 -7.23
CA THR A 37 -11.10 -0.92 -7.71
C THR A 37 -12.06 -0.99 -6.52
N GLU A 38 -13.28 -0.49 -6.71
CA GLU A 38 -14.36 -0.61 -5.72
C GLU A 38 -14.54 -2.07 -5.26
N SER A 39 -14.57 -3.01 -6.20
CA SER A 39 -14.71 -4.44 -5.88
C SER A 39 -13.57 -4.96 -5.00
N ARG A 40 -12.34 -4.48 -5.21
CA ARG A 40 -11.18 -4.91 -4.44
C ARG A 40 -11.21 -4.34 -3.03
N ILE A 41 -11.65 -3.09 -2.88
CA ILE A 41 -11.84 -2.44 -1.57
C ILE A 41 -12.94 -3.17 -0.78
N GLN A 42 -14.09 -3.45 -1.41
CA GLN A 42 -15.19 -4.20 -0.79
C GLN A 42 -14.78 -5.62 -0.39
N SER A 43 -14.07 -6.34 -1.26
CA SER A 43 -13.51 -7.66 -0.92
C SER A 43 -12.59 -7.59 0.30
N PHE A 44 -11.75 -6.56 0.39
CA PHE A 44 -10.86 -6.36 1.53
C PHE A 44 -11.64 -6.09 2.81
N ILE A 45 -12.57 -5.13 2.79
CA ILE A 45 -13.42 -4.79 3.94
C ILE A 45 -14.19 -6.02 4.43
N ALA A 46 -14.82 -6.77 3.52
CA ALA A 46 -15.55 -7.97 3.87
C ALA A 46 -14.64 -9.06 4.46
N SER A 47 -13.39 -9.14 4.00
CA SER A 47 -12.42 -10.09 4.55
C SER A 47 -11.97 -9.71 5.97
N LEU A 48 -11.94 -8.40 6.31
CA LEU A 48 -11.69 -7.95 7.68
C LEU A 48 -12.84 -8.36 8.61
N THR A 49 -14.10 -8.16 8.20
CA THR A 49 -15.26 -8.63 8.98
C THR A 49 -15.22 -10.14 9.20
N ALA A 50 -14.86 -10.91 8.18
CA ALA A 50 -14.74 -12.36 8.33
C ALA A 50 -13.58 -12.75 9.28
N ALA A 51 -12.51 -11.95 9.30
CA ALA A 51 -11.36 -12.15 10.17
C ALA A 51 -11.63 -11.79 11.65
N GLU A 52 -12.72 -11.08 11.98
CA GLU A 52 -13.14 -10.86 13.38
C GLU A 52 -13.31 -12.18 14.15
N ALA A 53 -13.70 -13.25 13.46
CA ALA A 53 -13.78 -14.59 14.07
C ALA A 53 -12.42 -15.16 14.53
N LEU A 54 -11.31 -14.52 14.14
CA LEU A 54 -9.94 -14.86 14.51
C LEU A 54 -9.33 -13.87 15.52
N GLU A 55 -10.11 -12.90 16.02
CA GLU A 55 -9.66 -11.88 16.98
C GLU A 55 -8.84 -12.43 18.15
N PRO A 56 -9.26 -13.50 18.86
CA PRO A 56 -8.51 -14.00 20.00
C PRO A 56 -7.10 -14.49 19.64
N GLU A 57 -6.95 -15.10 18.45
CA GLU A 57 -5.65 -15.56 17.96
C GLU A 57 -4.79 -14.40 17.42
N LEU A 58 -5.42 -13.33 16.93
CA LEU A 58 -4.75 -12.14 16.42
C LEU A 58 -4.30 -11.20 17.55
N GLU A 59 -5.11 -11.01 18.59
CA GLU A 59 -4.79 -10.22 19.78
C GLU A 59 -3.55 -10.75 20.50
N ALA A 60 -3.48 -12.08 20.69
CA ALA A 60 -2.30 -12.73 21.28
C ALA A 60 -1.01 -12.51 20.48
N LEU A 61 -1.12 -12.26 19.17
CA LEU A 61 0.03 -11.89 18.33
C LEU A 61 0.38 -10.41 18.47
N THR A 62 -0.62 -9.52 18.51
CA THR A 62 -0.41 -8.09 18.68
C THR A 62 0.34 -7.78 19.98
N ASP A 63 -0.03 -8.47 21.08
CA ASP A 63 0.69 -8.36 22.36
C ASP A 63 2.16 -8.79 22.27
N GLU A 64 2.48 -9.80 21.44
CA GLU A 64 3.86 -10.23 21.17
C GLU A 64 4.62 -9.19 20.32
N MET A 65 3.91 -8.48 19.43
CA MET A 65 4.46 -7.50 18.48
C MET A 65 4.76 -6.14 19.14
N GLU A 66 3.89 -5.67 20.02
CA GLU A 66 4.10 -4.41 20.76
C GLU A 66 5.30 -4.47 21.72
N ALA A 67 5.78 -5.67 22.04
CA ALA A 67 7.02 -5.85 22.80
C ALA A 67 8.28 -5.45 22.00
N ASP A 68 8.19 -5.34 20.67
CA ASP A 68 9.27 -4.88 19.80
C ASP A 68 9.26 -3.35 19.66
N LYS A 69 10.44 -2.72 19.81
CA LYS A 69 10.55 -1.26 20.09
C LYS A 69 10.77 -0.38 18.86
N GLU A 70 10.68 -0.92 17.66
CA GLU A 70 10.84 -0.13 16.44
C GLU A 70 9.51 0.52 16.03
N ALA A 71 9.59 1.77 15.57
CA ALA A 71 8.41 2.46 15.06
C ALA A 71 7.90 1.72 13.80
N PRO A 72 6.60 1.37 13.73
CA PRO A 72 6.08 0.57 12.63
C PRO A 72 6.14 1.34 11.30
N ASP A 73 6.52 0.64 10.23
CA ASP A 73 6.40 1.16 8.86
C ASP A 73 4.93 1.08 8.43
N PHE A 74 4.19 2.16 8.68
CA PHE A 74 2.79 2.30 8.30
C PHE A 74 2.52 2.14 6.80
N SER A 75 3.55 2.19 5.95
CA SER A 75 3.38 1.95 4.51
C SER A 75 3.24 0.47 4.15
N ARG A 76 3.57 -0.44 5.08
CA ARG A 76 3.60 -1.89 4.91
C ARG A 76 2.94 -2.65 6.07
N LEU A 77 2.08 -1.98 6.83
CA LEU A 77 1.46 -2.50 8.06
C LEU A 77 0.90 -3.93 7.90
N PHE A 78 0.04 -4.16 6.90
CA PHE A 78 -0.58 -5.47 6.69
C PHE A 78 0.45 -6.49 6.18
N SER A 79 1.36 -6.07 5.31
CA SER A 79 2.44 -6.96 4.84
C SER A 79 3.34 -7.44 5.97
N ASP A 80 3.65 -6.56 6.92
CA ASP A 80 4.49 -6.88 8.07
C ASP A 80 3.76 -7.80 9.06
N ILE A 81 2.47 -7.56 9.33
CA ILE A 81 1.61 -8.44 10.14
C ILE A 81 1.56 -9.84 9.51
N VAL A 82 1.28 -9.93 8.22
CA VAL A 82 1.24 -11.21 7.48
C VAL A 82 2.58 -11.93 7.50
N GLN A 83 3.68 -11.20 7.36
CA GLN A 83 5.01 -11.77 7.45
C GLN A 83 5.28 -12.40 8.83
N GLN A 84 4.82 -11.77 9.91
CA GLN A 84 5.00 -12.26 11.28
C GLN A 84 4.11 -13.46 11.63
N MET A 85 2.95 -13.57 10.96
CA MET A 85 2.08 -14.73 11.09
C MET A 85 2.61 -15.98 10.38
N LYS A 86 3.55 -15.86 9.44
CA LYS A 86 4.03 -17.01 8.64
C LYS A 86 4.49 -18.17 9.53
N GLY A 87 3.96 -19.36 9.25
CA GLY A 87 4.26 -20.59 9.99
C GLY A 87 3.41 -20.79 11.25
N ARG A 88 2.51 -19.86 11.59
CA ARG A 88 1.53 -20.01 12.67
C ARG A 88 0.18 -20.50 12.12
N PRO A 89 -0.64 -21.23 12.92
CA PRO A 89 -1.95 -21.74 12.46
C PRO A 89 -2.92 -20.64 11.98
N VAL A 90 -2.86 -19.46 12.59
CA VAL A 90 -3.71 -18.32 12.23
C VAL A 90 -3.44 -17.80 10.81
N TYR A 91 -2.21 -17.95 10.30
CA TYR A 91 -1.88 -17.57 8.91
C TYR A 91 -2.73 -18.33 7.90
N SER A 92 -2.85 -19.66 8.05
CA SER A 92 -3.61 -20.47 7.10
C SER A 92 -5.11 -20.15 7.14
N ARG A 93 -5.65 -19.85 8.32
CA ARG A 93 -7.06 -19.44 8.46
C ARG A 93 -7.32 -18.08 7.81
N LEU A 94 -6.41 -17.13 7.99
CA LEU A 94 -6.50 -15.84 7.33
C LEU A 94 -6.32 -15.96 5.82
N GLU A 95 -5.46 -16.87 5.36
CA GLU A 95 -5.30 -17.20 3.94
C GLU A 95 -6.58 -17.78 3.33
N ASP A 96 -7.26 -18.69 4.03
CA ASP A 96 -8.55 -19.22 3.60
C ASP A 96 -9.60 -18.09 3.45
N ILE A 97 -9.67 -17.19 4.44
CA ILE A 97 -10.57 -16.02 4.38
C ILE A 97 -10.21 -15.11 3.19
N ALA A 98 -8.93 -14.79 3.00
CA ALA A 98 -8.51 -13.98 1.86
C ALA A 98 -8.89 -14.63 0.52
N GLN A 99 -8.70 -15.94 0.38
CA GLN A 99 -9.06 -16.67 -0.84
C GLN A 99 -10.58 -16.71 -1.08
N ASP A 100 -11.38 -16.94 -0.03
CA ASP A 100 -12.84 -16.92 -0.10
C ASP A 100 -13.38 -15.54 -0.54
N HIS A 101 -12.63 -14.48 -0.27
CA HIS A 101 -12.94 -13.10 -0.67
C HIS A 101 -12.29 -12.66 -2.00
N GLY A 102 -11.71 -13.61 -2.75
CA GLY A 102 -11.22 -13.40 -4.12
C GLY A 102 -9.79 -12.86 -4.23
N PHE A 103 -8.98 -13.00 -3.18
CA PHE A 103 -7.55 -12.77 -3.25
C PHE A 103 -6.83 -14.05 -3.67
N SER A 104 -5.83 -13.94 -4.53
CA SER A 104 -5.09 -15.10 -5.04
C SER A 104 -4.17 -15.70 -3.98
N ASN A 105 -3.71 -14.88 -3.04
CA ASN A 105 -2.82 -15.24 -1.94
C ASN A 105 -2.74 -14.11 -0.90
N MET A 106 -2.04 -14.40 0.20
CA MET A 106 -1.81 -13.44 1.28
C MET A 106 -0.97 -12.22 0.88
N GLU A 107 -0.12 -12.31 -0.14
CA GLU A 107 0.66 -11.17 -0.62
C GLU A 107 -0.23 -10.16 -1.36
N GLU A 108 -1.17 -10.62 -2.19
CA GLU A 108 -2.15 -9.75 -2.84
C GLU A 108 -3.08 -9.10 -1.80
N TRP A 109 -3.50 -9.86 -0.79
CA TRP A 109 -4.32 -9.35 0.31
C TRP A 109 -3.59 -8.28 1.13
N SER A 110 -2.36 -8.56 1.57
CA SER A 110 -1.61 -7.64 2.44
C SER A 110 -1.22 -6.36 1.71
N THR A 111 -0.78 -6.47 0.45
CA THR A 111 -0.45 -5.28 -0.37
C THR A 111 -1.67 -4.44 -0.72
N THR A 112 -2.85 -5.06 -0.85
CA THR A 112 -4.12 -4.33 -0.97
C THR A 112 -4.43 -3.55 0.30
N GLY A 113 -4.30 -4.19 1.47
CA GLY A 113 -4.50 -3.55 2.77
C GLY A 113 -3.56 -2.36 2.99
N ASP A 114 -2.27 -2.52 2.66
CA ASP A 114 -1.26 -1.44 2.76
C ASP A 114 -1.64 -0.22 1.90
N ARG A 115 -2.12 -0.44 0.68
CA ARG A 115 -2.58 0.64 -0.20
C ARG A 115 -3.82 1.32 0.36
N ILE A 116 -4.77 0.54 0.88
CA ILE A 116 -6.00 1.06 1.48
C ILE A 116 -5.68 1.94 2.69
N PHE A 117 -4.85 1.42 3.61
CA PHE A 117 -4.45 2.14 4.81
C PHE A 117 -3.70 3.44 4.50
N ARG A 118 -2.73 3.40 3.57
CA ARG A 118 -2.02 4.61 3.14
C ARG A 118 -2.92 5.67 2.55
N ALA A 119 -3.86 5.27 1.69
CA ALA A 119 -4.78 6.20 1.06
C ALA A 119 -5.80 6.77 2.07
N TRP A 120 -6.26 5.95 3.02
CA TRP A 120 -7.07 6.43 4.15
C TRP A 120 -6.30 7.43 5.02
N MET A 121 -5.09 7.12 5.45
CA MET A 121 -4.21 8.03 6.21
C MET A 121 -3.97 9.34 5.45
N ALA A 122 -3.75 9.29 4.13
CA ALA A 122 -3.60 10.47 3.32
C ALA A 122 -4.87 11.36 3.32
N ILE A 123 -6.06 10.76 3.38
CA ILE A 123 -7.33 11.48 3.49
C ILE A 123 -7.48 12.11 4.87
N GLU A 124 -7.28 11.34 5.95
CA GLU A 124 -7.36 11.85 7.33
C GLU A 124 -6.42 13.04 7.55
N LEU A 125 -5.18 12.94 7.03
CA LEU A 125 -4.21 14.04 7.06
C LEU A 125 -4.66 15.25 6.23
N GLN A 126 -5.37 15.05 5.12
CA GLN A 126 -5.95 16.14 4.30
C GLN A 126 -7.15 16.80 4.98
N GLU A 127 -7.97 16.04 5.71
CA GLU A 127 -9.15 16.54 6.42
C GLU A 127 -8.74 17.31 7.69
N GLN A 128 -7.71 16.85 8.41
CA GLN A 128 -7.14 17.53 9.58
C GLN A 128 -6.23 18.72 9.22
N ASN A 129 -5.87 18.86 7.95
CA ASN A 129 -4.82 19.73 7.43
C ASN A 129 -4.95 21.23 7.79
N PRO A 130 -6.13 21.88 7.77
CA PRO A 130 -6.18 23.32 8.00
C PRO A 130 -5.87 23.73 9.44
N GLN A 131 -6.28 22.92 10.41
CA GLN A 131 -6.05 23.20 11.82
C GLN A 131 -4.67 22.73 12.26
N ALA A 132 -4.27 21.51 11.87
CA ALA A 132 -2.95 20.98 12.16
C ALA A 132 -1.82 21.85 11.54
N GLN A 133 -2.00 22.36 10.31
CA GLN A 133 -1.01 23.30 9.73
C GLN A 133 -0.91 24.60 10.52
N ARG A 134 -2.02 25.12 11.05
CA ARG A 134 -2.00 26.33 11.88
C ARG A 134 -1.27 26.07 13.18
N GLU A 135 -1.56 24.97 13.86
CA GLU A 135 -0.91 24.59 15.12
C GLU A 135 0.60 24.37 14.95
N ILE A 136 1.02 23.71 13.86
CA ILE A 136 2.43 23.54 13.52
C ILE A 136 3.10 24.91 13.26
N ALA A 137 2.44 25.80 12.51
CA ALA A 137 2.96 27.13 12.24
C ALA A 137 3.07 27.98 13.51
N GLU A 138 2.10 27.87 14.42
CA GLU A 138 2.10 28.53 15.72
C GLU A 138 3.22 27.98 16.62
N ALA A 139 3.38 26.66 16.70
CA ALA A 139 4.47 26.03 17.45
C ALA A 139 5.85 26.42 16.90
N MET A 140 6.01 26.49 15.58
CA MET A 140 7.22 27.02 14.95
C MET A 140 7.48 28.46 15.37
N ALA A 141 6.46 29.33 15.31
CA ALA A 141 6.59 30.72 15.70
C ALA A 141 6.93 30.89 17.19
N GLU A 142 6.42 30.03 18.07
CA GLU A 142 6.76 30.04 19.50
C GLU A 142 8.23 29.68 19.73
N ILE A 143 8.75 28.67 19.05
CA ILE A 143 10.16 28.26 19.12
C ILE A 143 11.08 29.40 18.66
N GLU A 144 10.75 30.05 17.53
CA GLU A 144 11.56 31.15 16.99
C GLU A 144 11.58 32.36 17.91
N ASN A 145 10.42 32.72 18.47
CA ASN A 145 10.25 33.91 19.31
C ASN A 145 10.59 33.66 20.79
N SER A 146 10.83 32.42 21.21
CA SER A 146 11.13 32.09 22.61
C SER A 146 12.42 32.77 23.07
N PRO A 147 12.37 33.66 24.09
CA PRO A 147 13.55 34.30 24.65
C PRO A 147 14.31 33.38 25.63
N HIS A 148 13.76 32.20 25.92
CA HIS A 148 14.31 31.23 26.87
C HIS A 148 15.12 30.12 26.19
N MET A 149 15.25 30.17 24.87
CA MET A 149 15.95 29.15 24.08
C MET A 149 17.18 29.73 23.41
N THR A 150 18.28 29.00 23.48
CA THR A 150 19.47 29.29 22.70
C THR A 150 19.21 28.97 21.23
N GLU A 151 19.95 29.61 20.32
CA GLU A 151 19.84 29.36 18.88
C GLU A 151 20.11 27.88 18.52
N THR A 152 21.02 27.22 19.25
CA THR A 152 21.28 25.78 19.07
C THR A 152 20.08 24.93 19.46
N GLN A 153 19.38 25.26 20.54
CA GLN A 153 18.17 24.54 20.97
C GLN A 153 17.01 24.76 20.00
N LYS A 154 16.83 26.00 19.50
CA LYS A 154 15.84 26.31 18.46
C LYS A 154 16.09 25.50 17.19
N ALA A 155 17.35 25.47 16.73
CA ALA A 155 17.73 24.71 15.55
C ALA A 155 17.47 23.20 15.70
N GLN A 156 17.75 22.64 16.89
CA GLN A 156 17.48 21.23 17.16
C GLN A 156 15.98 20.90 17.13
N MET A 157 15.15 21.74 17.75
CA MET A 157 13.70 21.55 17.74
C MET A 157 13.08 21.77 16.35
N ARG A 158 13.59 22.74 15.58
CA ARG A 158 13.20 22.92 14.18
C ARG A 158 13.47 21.66 13.36
N ALA A 159 14.69 21.11 13.46
CA ALA A 159 15.05 19.89 12.75
C ALA A 159 14.19 18.68 13.16
N MET A 160 13.84 18.57 14.44
CA MET A 160 12.95 17.52 14.93
C MET A 160 11.54 17.66 14.35
N MET A 161 11.00 18.88 14.30
CA MET A 161 9.66 19.13 13.77
C MET A 161 9.59 19.00 12.24
N GLU A 162 10.61 19.46 11.53
CA GLU A 162 10.77 19.21 10.08
C GLU A 162 10.88 17.71 9.76
N GLY A 163 11.61 16.95 10.60
CA GLY A 163 11.67 15.49 10.48
C GLY A 163 10.31 14.81 10.66
N ALA A 164 9.53 15.25 11.66
CA ALA A 164 8.18 14.75 11.89
C ALA A 164 7.23 15.10 10.73
N MET A 165 7.31 16.32 10.18
CA MET A 165 6.55 16.71 8.99
C MET A 165 6.97 15.90 7.75
N GLY A 166 8.27 15.65 7.56
CA GLY A 166 8.77 14.83 6.46
C GLY A 166 8.27 13.38 6.55
N ALA A 167 8.21 12.81 7.75
CA ALA A 167 7.62 11.51 8.00
C ALA A 167 6.10 11.51 7.69
N MET A 168 5.37 12.54 8.13
CA MET A 168 3.95 12.72 7.83
C MET A 168 3.68 12.89 6.32
N GLU A 169 4.52 13.63 5.61
CA GLU A 169 4.42 13.80 4.15
C GLU A 169 4.76 12.50 3.42
N SER A 170 5.72 11.74 3.92
CA SER A 170 6.04 10.41 3.37
C SER A 170 4.87 9.43 3.52
N ALA A 171 4.10 9.56 4.61
CA ALA A 171 2.86 8.81 4.81
C ALA A 171 1.73 9.25 3.86
N LYS A 172 1.76 10.48 3.33
CA LYS A 172 0.80 10.97 2.32
C LYS A 172 1.06 10.46 0.90
N ASN A 173 2.16 9.73 0.65
CA ASN A 173 2.53 9.23 -0.69
C ASN A 173 1.63 8.07 -1.17
N ALA A 174 0.32 8.13 -0.95
CA ALA A 174 -0.64 7.24 -1.58
C ALA A 174 -0.87 7.65 -3.05
N PRO A 175 -1.03 6.69 -3.99
CA PRO A 175 -1.41 7.03 -5.36
C PRO A 175 -2.72 7.84 -5.36
N PRO A 176 -2.83 8.96 -6.11
CA PRO A 176 -4.05 9.76 -6.12
C PRO A 176 -5.31 8.99 -6.51
N ALA A 177 -5.17 7.99 -7.40
CA ALA A 177 -6.28 7.12 -7.80
C ALA A 177 -6.79 6.24 -6.64
N ASP A 178 -5.91 5.80 -5.74
CA ASP A 178 -6.29 5.02 -4.56
C ASP A 178 -7.01 5.91 -3.54
N VAL A 179 -6.54 7.15 -3.38
CA VAL A 179 -7.21 8.17 -2.54
C VAL A 179 -8.63 8.46 -3.07
N GLU A 180 -8.81 8.59 -4.38
CA GLU A 180 -10.13 8.82 -4.97
C GLU A 180 -11.05 7.61 -4.78
N ALA A 181 -10.53 6.40 -5.00
CA ALA A 181 -11.29 5.16 -4.88
C ALA A 181 -11.80 4.88 -3.47
N ILE A 182 -11.06 5.29 -2.42
CA ILE A 182 -11.42 5.01 -1.02
C ILE A 182 -12.44 5.99 -0.45
N ARG A 183 -12.52 7.22 -0.96
CA ARG A 183 -13.43 8.25 -0.41
C ARG A 183 -14.87 7.77 -0.15
N PRO A 184 -15.51 6.98 -1.02
CA PRO A 184 -16.87 6.48 -0.77
C PRO A 184 -16.97 5.44 0.36
N HIS A 185 -15.86 4.85 0.79
CA HIS A 185 -15.79 3.75 1.77
C HIS A 185 -15.22 4.17 3.13
N LEU A 186 -14.97 5.47 3.35
CA LEU A 186 -14.32 5.96 4.57
C LEU A 186 -15.10 5.62 5.84
N ASP A 187 -16.44 5.72 5.80
CA ASP A 187 -17.27 5.44 6.98
C ASP A 187 -17.19 3.95 7.36
N GLU A 188 -17.13 3.06 6.37
CA GLU A 188 -16.94 1.62 6.61
C GLU A 188 -15.54 1.34 7.20
N LEU A 189 -14.50 1.98 6.68
CA LEU A 189 -13.12 1.82 7.19
C LEU A 189 -12.97 2.37 8.61
N ARG A 190 -13.59 3.52 8.94
CA ARG A 190 -13.57 4.11 10.29
C ARG A 190 -14.23 3.19 11.31
N ALA A 191 -15.31 2.51 10.94
CA ALA A 191 -16.00 1.58 11.82
C ALA A 191 -15.08 0.45 12.32
N PHE A 192 -14.11 -0.01 11.52
CA PHE A 192 -13.12 -1.00 11.97
C PHE A 192 -12.07 -0.42 12.91
N SER A 193 -11.72 0.86 12.79
CA SER A 193 -10.73 1.49 13.67
C SER A 193 -11.30 1.93 15.01
N GLU A 194 -12.61 2.21 15.09
CA GLU A 194 -13.29 2.68 16.29
C GLU A 194 -13.94 1.55 17.10
N ALA A 195 -13.96 0.33 16.56
CA ALA A 195 -14.38 -0.87 17.28
C ALA A 195 -13.27 -1.32 18.25
N GLU A 196 -13.03 -0.53 19.30
CA GLU A 196 -12.31 -0.91 20.53
C GLU A 196 -13.29 -1.40 21.62
#